data_AF-E5AWR4-F1
#
_entry.id   AF-E5AWR4-F1
#
_cell.length_a   1.000
_cell.length_b   1.000
_cell.length_c   1.000
_cell.angle_alpha   90.00
_cell.angle_beta   90.00
_cell.angle_gamma   90.00
#
_symmetry.space_group_name_H-M   'P 1'
#
loop_
_entity.id
_entity.type
_entity.pdbx_description
1 polymer ?
#
loop_
_entity_poly.entity_id
_entity_poly.type
_entity_poly.pdbx_seq_one_letter_code
_entity_poly.pdbx_strand_id
1 'polypeptide(L)'
;VSILENDLSKNEPESVRKNLEILKENMHELQLGSTYPDYDKNAYDLYQDHFWDPDTDNNFSKDNSWYLAYSIPDTGESQIRKFSALARYEWQRGNINKLHSSWRGYALFWRYRYSISSC
;
A
#
# COMPACT_ATOMS: atom_id res chain seq x y z
N VAL A 1 -8.74 1.42 -9.72
CA VAL A 1 -8.67 2.75 -10.38
C VAL A 1 -9.93 3.03 -11.20
N SER A 2 -10.38 2.11 -12.06
CA SER A 2 -11.60 2.33 -12.89
C SER A 2 -12.86 2.66 -12.08
N ILE A 3 -13.06 2.02 -10.92
CA ILE A 3 -14.16 2.36 -9.99
C ILE A 3 -14.05 3.84 -9.56
N LEU A 4 -12.85 4.31 -9.22
CA LEU A 4 -12.62 5.68 -8.77
C LEU A 4 -12.87 6.71 -9.85
N GLU A 5 -12.60 6.36 -11.10
CA GLU A 5 -12.88 7.21 -12.26
C GLU A 5 -14.39 7.34 -12.50
N ASN A 6 -15.12 6.23 -12.37
CA ASN A 6 -16.57 6.19 -12.52
C ASN A 6 -17.31 6.90 -11.37
N ASP A 7 -16.79 6.78 -10.15
CA ASP A 7 -17.42 7.30 -8.93
C ASP A 7 -16.97 8.73 -8.58
N LEU A 8 -16.03 9.31 -9.34
CA LEU A 8 -15.49 10.64 -9.05
C LEU A 8 -16.56 11.71 -9.21
N SER A 9 -17.03 12.27 -8.09
CA SER A 9 -18.02 13.34 -8.10
C SER A 9 -17.57 14.52 -8.95
N LYS A 10 -18.50 15.18 -9.63
CA LYS A 10 -18.21 16.39 -10.45
C LYS A 10 -17.60 17.52 -9.64
N ASN A 11 -17.86 17.55 -8.33
CA ASN A 11 -17.39 18.60 -7.42
C ASN A 11 -16.01 18.31 -6.80
N GLU A 12 -15.38 17.17 -7.14
CA GLU A 12 -14.04 16.85 -6.65
C GLU A 12 -13.00 17.89 -7.10
N PRO A 13 -12.06 18.27 -6.21
CA PRO A 13 -11.03 19.23 -6.53
C PRO A 13 -10.23 18.83 -7.78
N GLU A 14 -9.84 19.82 -8.58
CA GLU A 14 -9.03 19.60 -9.79
C GLU A 14 -7.69 18.91 -9.47
N SER A 15 -7.12 19.20 -8.29
CA SER A 15 -5.92 18.53 -7.81
C SER A 15 -6.10 17.02 -7.64
N VAL A 16 -7.28 16.55 -7.22
CA VAL A 16 -7.61 15.13 -7.11
C VAL A 16 -7.68 14.50 -8.50
N ARG A 17 -8.34 15.16 -9.47
CA ARG A 17 -8.40 14.70 -10.86
C ARG A 17 -7.01 14.60 -11.50
N LYS A 18 -6.19 15.63 -11.33
CA LYS A 18 -4.81 15.66 -11.85
C LYS A 18 -3.96 14.53 -11.25
N ASN A 19 -4.10 14.26 -9.96
CA ASN A 19 -3.39 13.15 -9.31
C ASN A 19 -3.88 11.78 -9.81
N LEU A 20 -5.18 11.64 -10.10
CA LEU A 20 -5.75 10.42 -10.69
C LEU A 20 -5.20 10.15 -12.10
N GLU A 21 -5.00 11.19 -12.91
CA GLU A 21 -4.38 11.02 -14.24
C GLU A 21 -2.91 10.59 -14.13
N ILE A 22 -2.12 11.19 -13.23
CA ILE A 22 -0.75 10.73 -12.96
C ILE A 22 -0.73 9.26 -12.50
N LEU A 23 -1.70 8.86 -11.68
CA LEU A 23 -1.87 7.47 -11.27
C LEU A 23 -2.16 6.55 -12.47
N LYS A 24 -3.01 6.97 -13.40
CA LYS A 24 -3.32 6.22 -14.64
C LYS A 24 -2.11 6.11 -15.55
N GLU A 25 -1.33 7.16 -15.71
CA GLU A 25 -0.06 7.14 -16.46
C GLU A 25 0.96 6.15 -15.88
N ASN A 26 0.89 5.88 -14.57
CA ASN A 26 1.77 4.98 -13.85
C ASN A 26 1.10 3.63 -13.51
N MET A 27 0.06 3.22 -14.23
CA MET A 27 -0.71 2.00 -13.94
C MET A 27 0.15 0.73 -13.91
N HIS A 28 1.14 0.62 -14.80
CA HIS A 28 2.03 -0.54 -14.83
C HIS A 28 2.81 -0.70 -13.52
N GLU A 29 3.34 0.39 -12.98
CA GLU A 29 4.05 0.38 -11.71
C GLU A 29 3.12 0.08 -10.53
N LEU A 30 1.87 0.55 -10.59
CA LEU A 30 0.86 0.18 -9.61
C LEU A 30 0.63 -1.35 -9.60
N GLN A 31 0.49 -1.95 -10.78
CA GLN A 31 0.28 -3.39 -10.94
C GLN A 31 1.50 -4.18 -10.44
N LEU A 32 2.71 -3.79 -10.83
CA LEU A 32 3.94 -4.43 -10.37
C LEU A 32 4.08 -4.37 -8.85
N GLY A 33 3.88 -3.20 -8.25
CA GLY A 33 4.00 -3.08 -6.81
C GLY A 33 2.91 -3.81 -6.04
N SER A 34 1.75 -4.08 -6.65
CA SER A 34 0.68 -4.85 -6.02
C SER A 34 0.99 -6.34 -5.87
N THR A 35 1.92 -6.87 -6.66
CA THR A 35 2.33 -8.29 -6.62
C THR A 35 3.75 -8.49 -6.11
N TYR A 36 4.58 -7.44 -6.06
CA TYR A 36 6.00 -7.56 -5.77
C TYR A 36 6.34 -8.23 -4.42
N PRO A 37 5.65 -7.95 -3.30
CA PRO A 37 6.07 -8.51 -2.01
C PRO A 37 6.07 -10.04 -1.94
N ASP A 38 5.23 -10.70 -2.74
CA ASP A 38 5.22 -12.17 -2.88
C ASP A 38 6.49 -12.71 -3.57
N TYR A 39 7.29 -11.84 -4.19
CA TYR A 39 8.52 -12.17 -4.91
C TYR A 39 9.73 -11.37 -4.39
N ASP A 40 9.60 -10.64 -3.29
CA ASP A 40 10.70 -9.88 -2.72
C ASP A 40 11.76 -10.83 -2.17
N LYS A 41 13.02 -10.63 -2.59
CA LYS A 41 14.15 -11.41 -2.09
C LYS A 41 14.43 -11.19 -0.60
N ASN A 42 13.89 -10.11 -0.04
CA ASN A 42 14.01 -9.75 1.36
C ASN A 42 12.74 -10.08 2.16
N ALA A 43 11.75 -10.76 1.56
CA ALA A 43 10.58 -11.22 2.28
C ALA A 43 10.98 -12.16 3.42
N TYR A 44 10.19 -12.13 4.50
CA TYR A 44 10.37 -13.12 5.57
C TYR A 44 10.04 -14.52 5.04
N ASP A 45 10.74 -15.54 5.57
CA ASP A 45 10.67 -16.92 5.07
C ASP A 45 9.26 -17.48 4.94
N LEU A 46 8.33 -17.06 5.81
CA LEU A 46 6.95 -17.55 5.83
C LEU A 46 5.93 -16.45 5.50
N TYR A 47 6.38 -15.30 4.99
CA TYR A 47 5.53 -14.14 4.67
C TYR A 47 4.61 -13.74 5.84
N GLN A 48 5.12 -13.81 7.06
CA GLN A 48 4.32 -13.55 8.28
C GLN A 48 3.67 -12.16 8.26
N ASP A 49 4.34 -11.18 7.66
CA ASP A 49 3.88 -9.80 7.54
C ASP A 49 2.76 -9.62 6.49
N HIS A 50 2.36 -10.67 5.78
CA HIS A 50 1.17 -10.66 4.92
C HIS A 50 -0.11 -11.03 5.69
N PHE A 51 0.04 -11.42 6.96
CA PHE A 51 -1.06 -11.83 7.82
C PHE A 51 -1.30 -10.78 8.92
N TRP A 52 -2.57 -10.67 9.30
CA TRP A 52 -3.00 -9.84 10.41
C TRP A 52 -4.33 -10.38 10.92
N ASP A 53 -4.38 -10.70 12.20
CA ASP A 53 -5.60 -10.96 12.93
C ASP A 53 -6.08 -9.63 13.55
N PRO A 54 -7.25 -9.11 13.15
CA PRO A 54 -7.75 -7.83 13.63
C PRO A 54 -8.14 -7.84 15.11
N ASP A 55 -8.38 -9.01 15.72
CA ASP A 55 -8.79 -9.13 17.11
C ASP A 55 -7.59 -9.14 18.07
N THR A 56 -6.43 -9.64 17.62
CA THR A 56 -5.19 -9.73 18.42
C THR A 56 -4.14 -8.69 18.04
N ASP A 57 -4.32 -8.01 16.91
CA ASP A 57 -3.35 -7.11 16.27
C ASP A 57 -2.01 -7.79 15.91
N ASN A 58 -2.02 -9.12 15.78
CA ASN A 58 -0.82 -9.92 15.52
C ASN A 58 -0.86 -10.59 14.14
N ASN A 59 0.26 -11.17 13.73
CA ASN A 59 0.30 -12.17 12.68
C ASN A 59 0.36 -13.58 13.31
N PHE A 60 0.20 -14.62 12.47
CA PHE A 60 0.12 -16.00 12.94
C PHE A 60 1.37 -16.47 13.71
N SER A 61 2.55 -15.89 13.48
CA SER A 61 3.78 -16.32 14.16
C SER A 61 3.86 -15.88 15.62
N LYS A 62 3.06 -14.88 16.00
CA LYS A 62 2.89 -14.45 17.39
C LYS A 62 1.75 -15.21 18.10
N ASP A 63 0.68 -15.51 17.38
CA ASP A 63 -0.51 -16.13 17.99
C ASP A 63 -0.38 -17.65 18.12
N ASN A 64 0.39 -18.29 17.22
CA ASN A 64 0.54 -19.74 17.20
C ASN A 64 1.85 -20.17 17.89
N SER A 65 1.73 -20.98 18.95
CA SER A 65 2.85 -21.49 19.73
C SER A 65 3.91 -22.24 18.92
N TRP A 66 3.54 -22.83 17.78
CA TRP A 66 4.46 -23.54 16.90
C TRP A 66 5.47 -22.61 16.22
N TYR A 67 5.09 -21.36 15.99
CA TYR A 67 5.85 -20.41 15.17
C TYR A 67 6.53 -19.30 15.98
N LEU A 68 6.50 -19.35 17.32
CA LEU A 68 7.04 -18.29 18.18
C LEU A 68 8.51 -17.96 17.94
N ALA A 69 9.33 -18.96 17.57
CA ALA A 69 10.75 -18.73 17.22
C ALA A 69 10.93 -17.89 15.94
N TYR A 70 9.88 -17.79 15.10
CA TYR A 70 9.81 -17.00 13.88
C TYR A 70 8.96 -15.72 14.06
N SER A 71 8.66 -15.35 15.31
CA SER A 71 7.85 -14.19 15.63
C SER A 71 8.48 -12.91 15.11
N ILE A 72 7.74 -12.20 14.27
CA ILE A 72 8.07 -10.85 13.82
C ILE A 72 6.98 -9.85 14.22
N PRO A 73 7.31 -8.56 14.41
CA PRO A 73 6.34 -7.55 14.78
C PRO A 73 5.49 -7.05 13.61
N ASP A 74 5.95 -7.22 12.36
CA ASP A 74 5.26 -6.70 11.18
C ASP A 74 4.00 -7.53 10.87
N THR A 75 2.95 -6.85 10.44
CA THR A 75 1.65 -7.43 10.07
C THR A 75 1.19 -6.83 8.76
N GLY A 76 0.16 -7.42 8.13
CA GLY A 76 -0.43 -6.86 6.92
C GLY A 76 -0.87 -5.41 7.11
N GLU A 77 -1.41 -5.07 8.29
CA GLU A 77 -1.84 -3.72 8.63
C GLU A 77 -0.64 -2.77 8.82
N SER A 78 0.42 -3.18 9.53
CA SER A 78 1.58 -2.31 9.75
C SER A 78 2.29 -1.98 8.43
N GLN A 79 2.37 -2.96 7.52
CA GLN A 79 2.95 -2.81 6.19
C GLN A 79 2.12 -1.87 5.32
N ILE A 80 0.78 -1.92 5.39
CA ILE A 80 -0.10 -0.94 4.72
C ILE A 80 0.24 0.49 5.17
N ARG A 81 0.36 0.74 6.48
CA ARG A 81 0.67 2.08 7.00
C ARG A 81 2.06 2.56 6.57
N LYS A 82 3.06 1.68 6.68
CA LYS A 82 4.45 1.94 6.29
C LYS A 82 4.52 2.39 4.82
N PHE A 83 4.02 1.56 3.90
CA PHE A 83 4.10 1.86 2.47
C PHE A 83 3.22 3.05 2.08
N SER A 84 2.07 3.26 2.74
CA SER A 84 1.25 4.46 2.56
C SER A 84 1.93 5.76 3.01
N ALA A 85 2.76 5.71 4.06
CA ALA A 85 3.52 6.90 4.49
C ALA A 85 4.61 7.25 3.47
N LEU A 86 5.35 6.24 3.00
CA LEU A 86 6.41 6.38 2.01
C LEU A 86 5.89 6.90 0.67
N ALA A 87 4.73 6.40 0.26
CA ALA A 87 3.96 6.91 -0.89
C ALA A 87 3.77 8.41 -0.88
N ARG A 88 3.23 8.92 0.23
CA ARG A 88 2.91 10.33 0.41
C ARG A 88 4.17 11.16 0.42
N TYR A 89 5.20 10.67 1.10
CA TYR A 89 6.50 11.32 1.18
C TYR A 89 7.13 11.53 -0.21
N GLU A 90 7.19 10.48 -1.04
CA GLU A 90 7.79 10.60 -2.38
C GLU A 90 6.91 11.40 -3.36
N TRP A 91 5.57 11.29 -3.24
CA TRP A 91 4.65 12.10 -4.03
C TRP A 91 4.85 13.60 -3.78
N GLN A 92 4.99 14.01 -2.51
CA GLN A 92 5.20 15.41 -2.14
C GLN A 92 6.50 16.00 -2.72
N ARG A 93 7.49 15.15 -3.01
CA ARG A 93 8.79 15.56 -3.55
C ARG A 93 8.83 15.58 -5.07
N GLY A 94 7.72 15.26 -5.75
CA GLY A 94 7.66 15.17 -7.21
C GLY A 94 8.45 13.99 -7.79
N ASN A 95 8.87 13.05 -6.94
CA ASN A 95 9.70 11.90 -7.29
C ASN A 95 8.87 10.70 -7.77
N ILE A 96 7.78 10.95 -8.52
CA ILE A 96 6.86 9.89 -8.95
C ILE A 96 7.61 8.82 -9.75
N ASN A 97 8.59 9.23 -10.57
CA ASN A 97 9.45 8.36 -11.38
C ASN A 97 10.62 7.69 -10.61
N LYS A 98 10.84 8.02 -9.34
CA LYS A 98 11.92 7.46 -8.50
C LYS A 98 11.44 6.48 -7.44
N LEU A 99 10.13 6.27 -7.28
CA LEU A 99 9.68 5.15 -6.44
C LEU A 99 10.15 3.85 -7.10
N HIS A 100 10.82 3.00 -6.33
CA HIS A 100 11.08 1.62 -6.72
C HIS A 100 9.71 0.92 -6.96
N SER A 101 9.61 0.08 -7.99
CA SER A 101 8.36 -0.46 -8.54
C SER A 101 7.46 -1.12 -7.48
N SER A 102 8.07 -1.74 -6.47
CA SER A 102 7.38 -2.33 -5.32
C SER A 102 6.63 -1.32 -4.43
N TRP A 103 7.14 -0.09 -4.32
CA TRP A 103 6.61 0.93 -3.43
C TRP A 103 5.44 1.68 -4.08
N ARG A 104 5.37 1.76 -5.42
CA ARG A 104 4.30 2.46 -6.17
C ARG A 104 2.95 1.74 -6.06
N GLY A 105 2.95 0.41 -6.12
CA GLY A 105 1.74 -0.41 -5.97
C GLY A 105 0.99 -0.17 -4.67
N TYR A 106 1.70 -0.31 -3.54
CA TYR A 106 1.13 -0.06 -2.22
C TYR A 106 0.80 1.42 -1.99
N ALA A 107 1.62 2.32 -2.54
CA ALA A 107 1.49 3.75 -2.39
C ALA A 107 0.22 4.36 -2.99
N LEU A 108 -0.14 3.87 -4.17
CA LEU A 108 -1.14 4.49 -5.02
C LEU A 108 -2.56 3.98 -4.70
N PHE A 109 -2.70 2.79 -4.10
CA PHE A 109 -4.00 2.23 -3.72
C PHE A 109 -4.61 2.89 -2.47
N TRP A 110 -3.79 3.31 -1.49
CA TRP A 110 -4.31 3.69 -0.16
C TRP A 110 -4.46 5.19 0.12
N ARG A 111 -3.94 6.10 -0.72
CA ARG A 111 -4.24 7.54 -0.57
C ARG A 111 -5.66 7.91 -1.01
N TYR A 112 -6.30 7.15 -1.88
CA TYR A 112 -7.69 7.41 -2.25
C TYR A 112 -8.65 7.11 -1.10
N ARG A 113 -8.43 6.03 -0.32
CA ARG A 113 -9.26 5.70 0.84
C ARG A 113 -9.18 6.74 1.96
N TYR A 114 -8.02 7.40 2.16
CA TYR A 114 -7.83 8.41 3.21
C TYR A 114 -8.16 9.85 2.80
N SER A 115 -8.14 10.18 1.50
CA SER A 115 -8.58 11.51 1.03
C SER A 115 -10.08 11.72 1.17
N ILE A 116 -10.87 10.63 1.18
CA ILE A 116 -12.32 10.65 1.41
C ILE A 116 -12.64 10.78 2.91
N SER A 117 -11.80 10.23 3.79
CA SER A 117 -12.00 10.26 5.25
C SER A 117 -11.49 11.53 5.94
N SER A 118 -10.95 12.49 5.19
CA SER A 118 -10.40 13.76 5.72
C SER A 118 -11.18 15.00 5.28
N CYS A 119 -12.42 14.81 4.81
CA CYS A 119 -13.40 15.89 4.60
C CYS A 119 -14.51 15.79 5.63
#